data_AF-A0A967YLN1-F1
#
_entry.id   AF-A0A967YLN1-F1
#
_cell.length_a   1.000
_cell.length_b   1.000
_cell.length_c   1.000
_cell.angle_alpha   90.00
_cell.angle_beta   90.00
_cell.angle_gamma   90.00
#
_symmetry.space_group_name_H-M   'P 1'
#
loop_
_entity.id
_entity.type
_entity.pdbx_description
1 polymer ?
#
loop_
_entity_poly.entity_id
_entity_poly.type
_entity_poly.pdbx_seq_one_letter_code
_entity_poly.pdbx_strand_id
1 'polypeptide(L)'
;APHLLTEDSHRLVFVNGRHRPDLSDLTGLPQGVELTGLADLLKEQPSEVEPYLGRIGEPDGMALLALNTAFMQDGAVLRLARGAVLER
;
A
#
# COMPACT_ATOMS: atom_id res chain seq x y z
N ALA A 1 -18.05 12.04 11.99
CA ALA A 1 -17.79 11.01 10.95
C ALA A 1 -16.54 11.43 10.17
N PRO A 2 -15.73 10.51 9.63
CA PRO A 2 -14.60 10.87 8.79
C PRO A 2 -15.06 11.65 7.55
N HIS A 3 -14.33 12.68 7.16
CA HIS A 3 -14.56 13.38 5.89
C HIS A 3 -13.91 12.56 4.77
N LEU A 4 -14.74 11.86 3.99
CA LEU A 4 -14.28 11.11 2.83
C LEU A 4 -14.27 12.04 1.60
N LEU A 5 -13.19 11.99 0.82
CA LEU A 5 -13.07 12.74 -0.43
C LEU A 5 -13.90 12.10 -1.56
N THR A 6 -14.08 10.79 -1.51
CA THR A 6 -14.89 9.99 -2.44
C THR A 6 -15.70 8.97 -1.64
N GLU A 7 -17.02 8.95 -1.85
CA GLU A 7 -17.92 8.03 -1.12
C GLU A 7 -17.91 6.62 -1.71
N ASP A 8 -17.59 6.49 -3.01
CA ASP A 8 -17.55 5.19 -3.72
C ASP A 8 -16.11 4.86 -4.10
N SER A 9 -15.38 4.20 -3.19
CA SER A 9 -13.99 3.76 -3.42
C SER A 9 -13.62 2.57 -2.56
N HIS A 10 -12.62 1.80 -3.00
CA HIS A 10 -11.93 0.85 -2.12
C HIS A 10 -10.99 1.60 -1.20
N ARG A 11 -11.04 1.31 0.10
CA ARG A 11 -10.33 2.10 1.11
C ARG A 11 -9.36 1.25 1.90
N LEU A 12 -8.08 1.58 1.81
CA LEU A 12 -7.03 1.05 2.68
C LEU A 12 -6.60 2.16 3.65
N VAL A 13 -6.80 1.95 4.96
CA VAL A 13 -6.57 2.97 5.99
C VAL A 13 -5.26 2.71 6.72
N PHE A 14 -4.46 3.77 6.89
CA PHE A 14 -3.27 3.77 7.71
C PHE A 14 -3.42 4.76 8.86
N VAL A 15 -3.09 4.32 10.08
CA VAL A 15 -3.02 5.18 11.26
C VAL A 15 -1.57 5.19 11.74
N ASN A 16 -0.95 6.37 11.74
CA ASN A 16 0.46 6.56 12.07
C ASN A 16 1.39 5.64 11.26
N GLY A 17 1.11 5.50 9.96
CA GLY A 17 1.92 4.72 9.05
C GLY A 17 1.78 3.21 9.18
N ARG A 18 0.71 2.69 9.83
CA ARG A 18 0.42 1.25 9.93
C ARG A 18 -0.98 0.93 9.43
N HIS A 19 -1.13 -0.15 8.68
CA HIS A 19 -2.42 -0.60 8.15
C HIS A 19 -3.39 -0.91 9.30
N ARG A 20 -4.63 -0.43 9.17
CA ARG A 20 -5.75 -0.67 10.10
C ARG A 20 -6.90 -1.38 9.38
N PRO A 21 -6.88 -2.72 9.31
CA PRO A 21 -7.89 -3.50 8.59
C PRO A 21 -9.33 -3.21 9.02
N ASP A 22 -9.54 -2.89 10.30
CA ASP A 22 -10.83 -2.60 10.89
C ASP A 22 -11.43 -1.25 10.45
N LEU A 23 -10.61 -0.37 9.86
CA LEU A 23 -11.03 0.92 9.29
C LEU A 23 -11.01 0.90 7.75
N SER A 24 -10.36 -0.10 7.17
CA SER A 24 -10.31 -0.36 5.74
C SER A 24 -11.63 -0.98 5.24
N ASP A 25 -11.96 -0.73 3.98
CA ASP A 25 -13.04 -1.40 3.27
C ASP A 25 -12.56 -1.80 1.87
N LEU A 26 -12.24 -3.08 1.74
CA LEU A 26 -11.76 -3.70 0.51
C LEU A 26 -12.83 -4.59 -0.13
N THR A 27 -14.10 -4.42 0.28
CA THR A 27 -15.20 -5.28 -0.16
C THR A 27 -15.43 -5.12 -1.66
N GLY A 28 -15.63 -6.24 -2.35
CA GLY A 28 -15.96 -6.26 -3.78
C GLY A 28 -14.79 -5.87 -4.70
N LEU A 29 -13.54 -6.02 -4.26
CA LEU A 29 -12.40 -5.90 -5.16
C LEU A 29 -12.58 -6.86 -6.36
N PRO A 30 -12.40 -6.39 -7.60
CA PRO A 30 -12.58 -7.23 -8.77
C PRO A 30 -11.51 -8.30 -8.84
N GLN A 31 -11.81 -9.37 -9.57
CA GLN A 31 -10.88 -10.48 -9.76
C GLN A 31 -9.56 -9.98 -10.35
N GLY A 32 -8.45 -10.43 -9.77
CA GLY A 32 -7.11 -10.03 -10.20
C GLY A 32 -6.64 -8.69 -9.63
N VAL A 33 -7.40 -8.06 -8.74
CA VAL A 33 -6.94 -6.93 -7.94
C VAL A 33 -6.71 -7.37 -6.51
N GLU A 34 -5.52 -7.08 -6.00
CA GLU A 34 -5.18 -7.31 -4.60
C GLU A 34 -4.66 -6.01 -3.99
N LEU A 35 -5.22 -5.63 -2.85
CA LEU A 35 -4.81 -4.46 -2.08
C LEU A 35 -4.57 -4.88 -0.64
N THR A 36 -3.35 -4.65 -0.13
CA THR A 36 -2.95 -5.08 1.22
C THR A 36 -1.91 -4.15 1.83
N GLY A 37 -1.62 -4.33 3.12
CA GLY A 37 -0.52 -3.67 3.82
C GLY A 37 0.83 -4.31 3.46
N LEU A 38 1.85 -3.48 3.22
CA LEU A 38 3.22 -3.92 2.97
C LEU A 38 3.76 -4.78 4.13
N ALA A 39 3.44 -4.42 5.37
CA ALA A 39 3.89 -5.16 6.55
C ALA A 39 3.34 -6.58 6.61
N ASP A 40 2.10 -6.80 6.16
CA ASP A 40 1.48 -8.13 6.17
C ASP A 40 2.09 -8.99 5.05
N LEU A 41 2.26 -8.39 3.87
CA LEU A 41 2.91 -9.08 2.75
C LEU A 41 4.39 -9.40 3.01
N LEU A 42 5.14 -8.52 3.68
CA LEU A 42 6.52 -8.80 4.08
C LEU A 42 6.62 -9.98 5.06
N LYS A 43 5.60 -10.22 5.89
CA LYS A 43 5.57 -11.37 6.80
C LYS A 43 5.24 -12.67 6.06
N GLU A 44 4.32 -12.61 5.10
CA GLU A 44 3.80 -13.80 4.42
C GLU A 44 4.64 -14.20 3.20
N GLN A 45 5.05 -13.23 2.38
CA GLN A 45 5.64 -13.42 1.06
C GLN A 45 6.68 -12.30 0.75
N PRO A 46 7.77 -12.19 1.52
CA PRO A 46 8.74 -11.08 1.39
C PRO A 46 9.37 -10.98 -0.01
N SER A 47 9.63 -12.12 -0.66
CA SER A 47 10.22 -12.19 -2.00
C SER A 47 9.38 -11.50 -3.08
N GLU A 48 8.07 -11.33 -2.87
CA GLU A 48 7.17 -10.65 -3.80
C GLU A 48 7.36 -9.13 -3.81
N VAL A 49 7.92 -8.54 -2.74
CA VAL A 49 8.08 -7.08 -2.60
C VAL A 49 9.51 -6.60 -2.49
N GLU A 50 10.41 -7.39 -1.91
CA GLU A 50 11.83 -7.07 -1.78
C GLU A 50 12.48 -6.52 -3.08
N PRO A 51 12.19 -7.08 -4.27
CA PRO A 51 12.81 -6.59 -5.50
C PRO A 51 12.47 -5.13 -5.84
N TYR A 52 11.40 -4.57 -5.27
CA TYR A 52 10.87 -3.24 -5.56
C TYR A 52 11.24 -2.18 -4.51
N LEU A 53 11.58 -2.59 -3.29
CA LEU A 53 11.90 -1.66 -2.20
C LEU A 53 13.20 -0.91 -2.47
N GLY A 54 13.19 0.41 -2.24
CA GLY A 54 14.38 1.26 -2.43
C GLY A 54 14.87 1.42 -3.88
N ARG A 55 14.14 0.90 -4.88
CA ARG A 55 14.51 1.06 -6.30
C ARG A 55 14.29 2.47 -6.85
N ILE A 56 13.37 3.22 -6.26
CA ILE A 56 12.92 4.52 -6.78
C ILE A 56 13.44 5.62 -5.87
N GLY A 57 14.10 6.60 -6.49
CA GLY A 57 14.71 7.74 -5.81
C GLY A 57 16.14 7.45 -5.37
N GLU A 58 17.04 8.38 -5.67
CA GLU A 58 18.42 8.35 -5.17
C GLU A 58 18.44 9.07 -3.81
N PRO A 59 18.90 8.42 -2.72
CA PRO A 59 18.92 9.04 -1.40
C PRO A 59 19.85 10.26 -1.30
N ASP A 60 20.84 10.34 -2.18
CA ASP A 60 21.86 11.40 -2.17
C ASP A 60 21.21 12.77 -2.38
N GLY A 61 21.36 13.64 -1.38
CA GLY A 61 20.75 14.98 -1.38
C GLY A 61 19.27 15.01 -1.00
N MET A 62 18.62 13.88 -0.73
CA MET A 62 17.20 13.79 -0.36
C MET A 62 17.00 13.23 1.06
N ALA A 63 17.35 14.02 2.07
CA ALA A 63 17.33 13.58 3.48
C ALA A 63 15.95 13.03 3.95
N LEU A 64 14.83 13.61 3.50
CA LEU A 64 13.49 13.12 3.87
C LEU A 64 13.13 11.80 3.18
N LEU A 65 13.60 11.58 1.94
CA LEU A 65 13.45 10.29 1.26
C LEU A 65 14.26 9.22 1.99
N ALA A 66 15.53 9.51 2.28
CA ALA A 66 16.41 8.60 3.02
C ALA A 66 15.82 8.23 4.38
N LEU A 67 15.29 9.22 5.12
CA LEU A 67 14.63 9.02 6.40
C LEU A 67 13.37 8.15 6.26
N ASN A 68 12.46 8.48 5.34
CA ASN A 68 11.23 7.70 5.14
C ASN A 68 11.54 6.24 4.77
N THR A 69 12.51 6.01 3.88
CA THR A 69 12.91 4.66 3.48
C THR A 69 13.53 3.88 4.65
N ALA A 70 14.40 4.53 5.45
CA ALA A 70 15.02 3.91 6.62
C ALA A 70 14.02 3.53 7.72
N PHE A 71 12.95 4.33 7.88
CA PHE A 71 11.90 4.11 8.88
C PHE A 71 10.63 3.46 8.32
N MET A 72 10.64 2.99 7.07
CA MET A 72 9.48 2.37 6.44
C MET A 72 9.12 1.07 7.17
N GLN A 73 7.94 1.03 7.80
CA GLN A 73 7.44 -0.14 8.52
C GLN A 73 6.23 -0.81 7.86
N ASP A 74 5.52 -0.06 7.03
CA ASP A 74 4.32 -0.49 6.34
C ASP A 74 4.05 0.48 5.17
N GLY A 75 2.99 0.22 4.41
CA GLY A 75 2.58 0.98 3.24
C GLY A 75 1.47 0.25 2.49
N ALA A 76 1.04 0.80 1.37
CA ALA A 76 0.07 0.12 0.51
C ALA A 76 0.77 -0.72 -0.55
N VAL A 77 0.31 -1.95 -0.76
CA VAL A 77 0.68 -2.77 -1.90
C VAL A 77 -0.57 -3.04 -2.73
N LEU A 78 -0.56 -2.57 -3.98
CA LEU A 78 -1.59 -2.83 -4.98
C LEU A 78 -1.00 -3.72 -6.08
N ARG A 79 -1.53 -4.92 -6.24
CA ARG A 79 -1.20 -5.82 -7.35
C ARG A 79 -2.39 -5.94 -8.30
N LEU A 80 -2.10 -5.78 -9.58
CA LEU A 80 -3.07 -5.89 -10.66
C LEU A 80 -2.62 -7.00 -11.61
N ALA A 81 -3.47 -8.00 -11.81
CA ALA A 81 -3.33 -8.94 -12.90
C ALA A 81 -3.40 -8.20 -14.24
N ARG A 82 -2.76 -8.75 -15.27
CA ARG A 82 -2.80 -8.17 -16.61
C ARG A 82 -4.26 -8.02 -17.07
N GLY A 83 -4.63 -6.79 -17.40
CA GLY A 83 -5.98 -6.48 -17.88
C GLY A 83 -7.03 -6.33 -16.78
N ALA A 84 -6.66 -6.40 -15.50
CA ALA A 84 -7.55 -6.04 -14.41
C ALA A 84 -7.91 -4.55 -14.50
N VAL A 85 -9.18 -4.23 -14.30
CA VAL A 85 -9.73 -2.87 -14.31
C VAL A 85 -10.38 -2.61 -12.97
N LEU A 86 -10.06 -1.47 -12.36
CA LEU A 86 -10.70 -0.98 -11.15
C LEU A 86 -11.55 0.24 -11.52
N GLU A 87 -12.86 0.13 -11.34
CA GLU A 87 -13.82 1.16 -11.79
C GLU A 87 -14.09 2.24 -10.74
N ARG A 88 -13.71 2.00 -9.47
CA ARG A 88 -13.93 2.88 -8.32
C ARG A 88 -12.78 2.83 -7.31
#